data_AF-A0AA88IA10-F1
#
_entry.id   AF-A0AA88IA10-F1
#
_cell.length_a   1.000
_cell.length_b   1.000
_cell.length_c   1.000
_cell.angle_alpha   90.00
_cell.angle_beta   90.00
_cell.angle_gamma   90.00
#
_symmetry.space_group_name_H-M   'P 1'
#
loop_
_entity.id
_entity.type
_entity.pdbx_description
1 polymer ?
#
loop_
_entity_poly.entity_id
_entity_poly.type
_entity_poly.pdbx_seq_one_letter_code
_entity_poly.pdbx_strand_id
1 'polypeptide(L)'
;MDNCKQVTVILGSEACDLDSAVSSYVYSKFVERSKTSDELIKPVLNIPSSDFHLKTEVKYLFDKLFIRKEEFFFRDQINLASLAHSHVLKIILVDQNVLRGNDTLLEEYVKEVIDHHVLERNPDPYCELTLEMVGSCATLIAEKIFRTAPELLGGSLATLLYGAILVDTANLSDTAKRATKKDIEIAEQLATLLPDVNREELFNELQKAKEDVSSLSSLDILRKDMKLIGPAGMKFAFSSFPLFVKEYLERADSATILYGFAAEKSLKCHILMGSRICPESGKIVRDLGVCSTDDNFAENVIKCLKEAKDPSLGLIPVSFSVKSTSIPLVIHLFSQENALASRKAILPIVKHFLDAETETARESARSLNESNGQGDISSNQPLTPPTFDDRLTREDSPFVFTPPSIPTPNGVHTHLVMNMMQFLSVGDSHQGSSSHSHDSSSYNSCPYTPQNSCAEEPTPSHVNLPSFNSRDMLEKIESKRTKLRGCDIEETTTYPFTPKNSFVDSSFDDVYSRLSQVSTIDSDVIVRKLSEKGKRNPMPDVIEDE
;
A
#
# COMPACT_ATOMS: atom_id res chain seq x y z
N MET A 1 -12.57 18.87 -13.52
CA MET A 1 -11.46 19.43 -12.71
C MET A 1 -10.86 20.64 -13.43
N ASP A 2 -11.68 21.39 -14.18
CA ASP A 2 -11.20 22.03 -15.42
C ASP A 2 -10.68 23.47 -15.22
N ASN A 3 -10.55 23.90 -13.97
CA ASN A 3 -10.06 25.23 -13.57
C ASN A 3 -8.93 25.18 -12.53
N CYS A 4 -8.41 23.99 -12.20
CA CYS A 4 -7.39 23.82 -11.16
C CYS A 4 -5.99 23.97 -11.76
N LYS A 5 -5.15 24.83 -11.16
CA LYS A 5 -3.77 25.06 -11.61
C LYS A 5 -2.81 23.98 -11.10
N GLN A 6 -3.15 23.32 -9.99
CA GLN A 6 -2.33 22.26 -9.41
C GLN A 6 -3.18 21.27 -8.62
N VAL A 7 -2.97 19.98 -8.84
CA VAL A 7 -3.60 18.88 -8.10
C VAL A 7 -2.53 18.22 -7.24
N THR A 8 -2.66 18.37 -5.91
CA THR A 8 -1.78 17.75 -4.92
C THR A 8 -2.43 16.48 -4.39
N VAL A 9 -1.76 15.36 -4.64
CA VAL A 9 -2.17 14.02 -4.22
C VAL A 9 -1.34 13.58 -3.03
N ILE A 10 -1.99 13.21 -1.93
CA ILE A 10 -1.33 12.57 -0.79
C ILE A 10 -1.57 11.07 -0.92
N LEU A 11 -0.49 10.32 -1.13
CA LEU A 11 -0.55 8.92 -1.52
C LEU A 11 0.17 8.01 -0.52
N GLY A 12 -0.60 7.15 0.13
CA GLY A 12 -0.12 6.07 1.00
C GLY A 12 0.31 4.82 0.23
N SER A 13 0.82 3.81 0.94
CA SER A 13 1.24 2.55 0.35
C SER A 13 0.08 1.77 -0.28
N GLU A 14 0.39 0.88 -1.24
CA GLU A 14 -0.59 -0.03 -1.86
C GLU A 14 -1.19 -1.05 -0.88
N ALA A 15 -0.54 -1.26 0.27
CA ALA A 15 -1.10 -2.05 1.34
C ALA A 15 -2.35 -1.37 1.91
N CYS A 16 -2.42 -0.04 1.87
CA CYS A 16 -3.52 0.78 2.36
C CYS A 16 -4.06 0.26 3.71
N ASP A 17 -3.15 -0.04 4.62
CA ASP A 17 -3.47 -0.36 6.00
C ASP A 17 -3.88 0.92 6.74
N LEU A 18 -4.10 0.79 8.06
CA LEU A 18 -4.61 1.89 8.85
C LEU A 18 -3.66 3.10 8.83
N ASP A 19 -2.36 2.87 8.90
CA ASP A 19 -1.37 3.94 8.92
C ASP A 19 -1.33 4.69 7.59
N SER A 20 -1.17 3.98 6.47
CA SER A 20 -1.21 4.57 5.13
C SER A 20 -2.48 5.39 4.88
N ALA A 21 -3.66 4.86 5.24
CA ALA A 21 -4.94 5.53 5.02
C ALA A 21 -5.12 6.76 5.92
N VAL A 22 -4.80 6.64 7.21
CA VAL A 22 -4.87 7.73 8.19
C VAL A 22 -3.87 8.83 7.85
N SER A 23 -2.60 8.47 7.63
CA SER A 23 -1.53 9.39 7.29
C SER A 23 -1.89 10.18 6.03
N SER A 24 -2.43 9.52 4.99
CA SER A 24 -2.86 10.21 3.76
C SER A 24 -3.98 11.20 4.03
N TYR A 25 -5.03 10.74 4.74
CA TYR A 25 -6.21 11.55 5.02
C TYR A 25 -5.88 12.75 5.92
N VAL A 26 -5.24 12.53 7.06
CA VAL A 26 -4.94 13.57 8.04
C VAL A 26 -3.94 14.58 7.47
N TYR A 27 -2.91 14.11 6.76
CA TYR A 27 -1.94 15.01 6.15
C TYR A 27 -2.57 15.87 5.05
N SER A 28 -3.55 15.35 4.30
CA SER A 28 -4.29 16.18 3.35
C SER A 28 -5.00 17.36 4.02
N LYS A 29 -5.60 17.16 5.20
CA LYS A 29 -6.25 18.25 5.97
C LYS A 29 -5.24 19.27 6.48
N PHE A 30 -4.03 18.82 6.82
CA PHE A 30 -2.93 19.71 7.19
C PHE A 30 -2.48 20.58 6.01
N VAL A 31 -2.20 19.96 4.84
CA VAL A 31 -1.78 20.67 3.63
C VAL A 31 -2.86 21.64 3.12
N GLU A 32 -4.15 21.29 3.28
CA GLU A 32 -5.28 22.15 2.91
C GLU A 32 -5.29 23.52 3.58
N ARG A 33 -4.59 23.70 4.71
CA ARG A 33 -4.51 25.01 5.39
C ARG A 33 -3.73 26.06 4.60
N SER A 34 -2.71 25.61 3.89
CA SER A 34 -1.82 26.48 3.12
C SER A 34 -2.21 26.54 1.65
N LYS A 35 -3.38 25.98 1.30
CA LYS A 35 -3.84 25.90 -0.08
C LYS A 35 -4.16 27.28 -0.64
N THR A 36 -3.85 27.46 -1.91
CA THR A 36 -4.35 28.59 -2.71
C THR A 36 -5.73 28.25 -3.29
N SER A 37 -6.51 29.23 -3.77
CA SER A 37 -7.85 28.96 -4.32
C SER A 37 -7.83 28.04 -5.56
N ASP A 38 -6.67 27.93 -6.21
CA ASP A 38 -6.51 27.23 -7.49
C ASP A 38 -5.88 25.83 -7.31
N GLU A 39 -5.65 25.40 -6.07
CA GLU A 39 -5.05 24.10 -5.74
C GLU A 39 -6.11 23.12 -5.21
N LEU A 40 -6.14 21.92 -5.81
CA LEU A 40 -6.98 20.81 -5.34
C LEU A 40 -6.10 19.83 -4.59
N ILE A 41 -6.37 19.66 -3.29
CA ILE A 41 -5.66 18.70 -2.45
C ILE A 41 -6.58 17.51 -2.19
N LYS A 42 -6.10 16.30 -2.49
CA LYS A 42 -6.89 15.08 -2.30
C LYS A 42 -6.06 13.95 -1.69
N PRO A 43 -6.50 13.36 -0.57
CA PRO A 43 -5.97 12.09 -0.11
C PRO A 43 -6.42 10.98 -1.05
N VAL A 44 -5.49 10.09 -1.40
CA VAL A 44 -5.76 8.91 -2.23
C VAL A 44 -5.44 7.67 -1.43
N LEU A 45 -6.48 6.84 -1.22
CA LEU A 45 -6.30 5.48 -0.73
C LEU A 45 -5.80 4.63 -1.90
N ASN A 46 -4.58 4.10 -1.77
CA ASN A 46 -3.84 3.49 -2.89
C ASN A 46 -4.29 2.05 -3.20
N ILE A 47 -5.59 1.86 -3.36
CA ILE A 47 -6.26 0.61 -3.71
C ILE A 47 -7.42 0.94 -4.66
N PRO A 48 -7.90 -0.02 -5.47
CA PRO A 48 -9.14 0.18 -6.20
C PRO A 48 -10.33 0.29 -5.24
N SER A 49 -11.37 1.02 -5.64
CA SER A 49 -12.57 1.20 -4.81
C SER A 49 -13.25 -0.12 -4.46
N SER A 50 -13.12 -1.13 -5.34
CA SER A 50 -13.62 -2.48 -5.14
C SER A 50 -12.97 -3.23 -3.99
N ASP A 51 -11.80 -2.80 -3.49
CA ASP A 51 -11.03 -3.50 -2.46
C ASP A 51 -11.16 -2.80 -1.09
N PHE A 52 -11.91 -1.70 -1.00
CA PHE A 52 -12.06 -0.95 0.25
C PHE A 52 -12.72 -1.77 1.37
N HIS A 53 -13.64 -2.69 1.02
CA HIS A 53 -14.27 -3.57 2.01
C HIS A 53 -13.26 -4.54 2.66
N LEU A 54 -12.11 -4.78 2.02
CA LEU A 54 -11.03 -5.58 2.59
C LEU A 54 -10.29 -4.85 3.71
N LYS A 55 -10.33 -3.51 3.76
CA LYS A 55 -9.66 -2.68 4.77
C LYS A 55 -10.60 -2.43 5.95
N THR A 56 -10.97 -3.52 6.61
CA THR A 56 -12.02 -3.56 7.63
C THR A 56 -11.78 -2.60 8.80
N GLU A 57 -10.55 -2.47 9.27
CA GLU A 57 -10.14 -1.52 10.31
C GLU A 57 -10.18 -0.05 9.86
N VAL A 58 -9.77 0.23 8.61
CA VAL A 58 -9.84 1.57 8.02
C VAL A 58 -11.30 1.98 7.89
N LYS A 59 -12.11 1.10 7.29
CA LYS A 59 -13.55 1.32 7.11
C LYS A 59 -14.24 1.54 8.45
N TYR A 60 -13.96 0.70 9.45
CA TYR A 60 -14.54 0.84 10.79
C TYR A 60 -14.23 2.21 11.40
N LEU A 61 -12.96 2.63 11.39
CA LEU A 61 -12.56 3.90 12.01
C LEU A 61 -13.12 5.10 11.23
N PHE A 62 -13.11 5.05 9.91
CA PHE A 62 -13.67 6.11 9.06
C PHE A 62 -15.17 6.25 9.27
N ASP A 63 -15.91 5.14 9.34
CA ASP A 63 -17.36 5.15 9.62
C ASP A 63 -17.64 5.68 11.04
N LYS A 64 -16.87 5.22 12.05
CA LYS A 64 -16.99 5.68 13.44
C LYS A 64 -16.80 7.19 13.59
N LEU A 65 -15.93 7.77 12.76
CA LEU A 65 -15.62 9.20 12.75
C LEU A 65 -16.35 9.99 11.66
N PHE A 66 -17.35 9.38 11.01
CA PHE A 66 -18.19 9.98 9.97
C PHE A 66 -17.42 10.57 8.78
N ILE A 67 -16.28 9.97 8.43
CA ILE A 67 -15.49 10.36 7.25
C ILE A 67 -16.21 9.86 6.01
N ARG A 68 -16.58 10.77 5.11
CA ARG A 68 -17.39 10.42 3.94
C ARG A 68 -16.51 10.06 2.76
N LYS A 69 -17.03 9.22 1.86
CA LYS A 69 -16.32 8.74 0.67
C LYS A 69 -15.93 9.86 -0.30
N GLU A 70 -16.60 11.02 -0.25
CA GLU A 70 -16.28 12.17 -1.11
C GLU A 70 -15.02 12.93 -0.66
N GLU A 71 -14.53 12.64 0.55
CA GLU A 71 -13.38 13.31 1.14
C GLU A 71 -12.03 12.75 0.67
N PHE A 72 -12.02 11.54 0.10
CA PHE A 72 -10.85 10.88 -0.45
C PHE A 72 -11.15 10.25 -1.81
N PHE A 73 -10.12 9.88 -2.55
CA PHE A 73 -10.26 9.09 -3.78
C PHE A 73 -9.62 7.72 -3.60
N PHE A 74 -10.12 6.76 -4.39
CA PHE A 74 -9.43 5.50 -4.62
C PHE A 74 -8.47 5.64 -5.80
N ARG A 75 -7.46 4.76 -5.87
CA ARG A 75 -6.43 4.82 -6.91
C ARG A 75 -7.01 4.70 -8.32
N ASP A 76 -8.08 3.92 -8.50
CA ASP A 76 -8.79 3.70 -9.77
C ASP A 76 -9.72 4.85 -10.17
N GLN A 77 -9.91 5.85 -9.31
CA GLN A 77 -10.75 7.02 -9.57
C GLN A 77 -9.95 8.25 -10.02
N ILE A 78 -8.62 8.18 -9.99
CA ILE A 78 -7.72 9.27 -10.36
C ILE A 78 -6.68 8.79 -11.36
N ASN A 79 -6.56 9.50 -12.49
CA ASN A 79 -5.55 9.22 -13.51
C ASN A 79 -4.33 10.12 -13.30
N LEU A 80 -3.38 9.65 -12.48
CA LEU A 80 -2.16 10.39 -12.17
C LEU A 80 -1.32 10.69 -13.43
N ALA A 81 -1.21 9.74 -14.36
CA ALA A 81 -0.47 9.94 -15.61
C ALA A 81 -1.04 11.09 -16.47
N SER A 82 -2.36 11.25 -16.51
CA SER A 82 -3.00 12.37 -17.23
C SER A 82 -2.76 13.72 -16.54
N LEU A 83 -2.76 13.75 -15.21
CA LEU A 83 -2.43 14.95 -14.43
C LEU A 83 -0.96 15.34 -14.59
N ALA A 84 -0.07 14.35 -14.62
CA ALA A 84 1.35 14.51 -14.90
C ALA A 84 1.59 15.08 -16.31
N HIS A 85 0.95 14.49 -17.33
CA HIS A 85 1.03 14.95 -18.71
C HIS A 85 0.52 16.40 -18.89
N SER A 86 -0.47 16.79 -18.08
CA SER A 86 -1.01 18.16 -18.07
C SER A 86 -0.16 19.13 -17.23
N HIS A 87 0.95 18.67 -16.64
CA HIS A 87 1.85 19.45 -15.77
C HIS A 87 1.18 20.11 -14.56
N VAL A 88 0.07 19.52 -14.07
CA VAL A 88 -0.64 20.01 -12.88
C VAL A 88 -0.43 19.11 -11.66
N LEU A 89 0.24 17.97 -11.79
CA LEU A 89 0.39 17.00 -10.69
C LEU A 89 1.47 17.41 -9.69
N LYS A 90 1.17 17.26 -8.41
CA LYS A 90 2.12 17.20 -7.31
C LYS A 90 1.78 15.98 -6.44
N ILE A 91 2.79 15.20 -6.06
CA ILE A 91 2.63 14.02 -5.19
C ILE A 91 3.33 14.27 -3.86
N ILE A 92 2.67 13.91 -2.78
CA ILE A 92 3.26 13.77 -1.44
C ILE A 92 3.09 12.31 -1.04
N LEU A 93 4.20 11.62 -0.76
CA LEU A 93 4.17 10.24 -0.27
C LEU A 93 4.12 10.23 1.25
N VAL A 94 3.25 9.38 1.79
CA VAL A 94 3.20 9.07 3.22
C VAL A 94 3.28 7.56 3.40
N ASP A 95 3.95 7.10 4.45
CA ASP A 95 4.05 5.66 4.79
C ASP A 95 4.67 4.79 3.66
N GLN A 96 5.41 5.45 2.76
CA GLN A 96 6.24 4.87 1.72
C GLN A 96 7.20 5.95 1.22
N ASN A 97 8.39 5.54 0.76
CA ASN A 97 9.38 6.48 0.23
C ASN A 97 9.69 6.30 -1.27
N VAL A 98 9.02 5.39 -1.96
CA VAL A 98 9.13 5.19 -3.43
C VAL A 98 7.78 4.78 -4.04
N LEU A 99 7.52 5.22 -5.26
CA LEU A 99 6.48 4.76 -6.15
C LEU A 99 6.91 3.47 -6.85
N ARG A 100 5.97 2.55 -6.98
CA ARG A 100 6.20 1.22 -7.55
C ARG A 100 5.32 0.99 -8.76
N GLY A 101 5.73 0.01 -9.54
CA GLY A 101 5.03 -0.45 -10.73
C GLY A 101 4.86 0.65 -11.78
N ASN A 102 3.67 0.70 -12.38
CA ASN A 102 3.30 1.73 -13.37
C ASN A 102 3.48 3.18 -12.87
N ASP A 103 3.46 3.41 -11.55
CA ASP A 103 3.61 4.74 -10.96
C ASP A 103 5.08 5.15 -10.79
N THR A 104 6.06 4.26 -10.99
CA THR A 104 7.49 4.61 -10.92
C THR A 104 7.87 5.72 -11.92
N LEU A 105 7.16 5.83 -13.06
CA LEU A 105 7.35 6.91 -14.03
C LEU A 105 6.93 8.31 -13.50
N LEU A 106 6.25 8.36 -12.36
CA LEU A 106 5.75 9.60 -11.76
C LEU A 106 6.66 10.13 -10.63
N GLU A 107 7.81 9.51 -10.38
CA GLU A 107 8.72 9.90 -9.28
C GLU A 107 9.15 11.36 -9.35
N GLU A 108 9.31 11.94 -10.54
CA GLU A 108 9.68 13.35 -10.70
C GLU A 108 8.61 14.32 -10.14
N TYR A 109 7.37 13.86 -9.97
CA TYR A 109 6.26 14.64 -9.43
C TYR A 109 6.16 14.54 -7.89
N VAL A 110 6.96 13.68 -7.24
CA VAL A 110 7.02 13.58 -5.79
C VAL A 110 7.81 14.76 -5.23
N LYS A 111 7.17 15.57 -4.38
CA LYS A 111 7.76 16.79 -3.79
C LYS A 111 7.96 16.71 -2.29
N GLU A 112 7.32 15.74 -1.63
CA GLU A 112 7.49 15.50 -0.21
C GLU A 112 7.30 14.01 0.08
N VAL A 113 8.07 13.50 1.05
CA VAL A 113 7.99 12.15 1.58
C VAL A 113 8.01 12.23 3.10
N ILE A 114 7.04 11.59 3.75
CA ILE A 114 7.02 11.35 5.20
C ILE A 114 6.88 9.85 5.41
N ASP A 115 7.92 9.20 5.91
CA ASP A 115 7.94 7.74 5.98
C ASP A 115 8.79 7.23 7.14
N HIS A 116 8.49 6.01 7.58
CA HIS A 116 9.18 5.31 8.67
C HIS A 116 9.88 4.01 8.24
N HIS A 117 9.83 3.67 6.95
CA HIS A 117 10.54 2.53 6.38
C HIS A 117 12.02 2.84 6.08
N VAL A 118 12.77 1.82 5.65
CA VAL A 118 14.15 2.03 5.17
C VAL A 118 14.13 2.86 3.89
N LEU A 119 15.08 3.78 3.78
CA LEU A 119 15.26 4.60 2.59
C LEU A 119 15.63 3.73 1.39
N GLU A 120 14.76 3.73 0.38
CA GLU A 120 14.95 3.11 -0.93
C GLU A 120 15.14 4.15 -2.04
N ARG A 121 14.62 5.36 -1.80
CA ARG A 121 14.67 6.49 -2.73
C ARG A 121 16.11 6.99 -2.96
N ASN A 122 16.40 7.36 -4.20
CA ASN A 122 17.61 8.09 -4.55
C ASN A 122 17.55 9.53 -4.02
N PRO A 123 18.69 10.14 -3.62
CA PRO A 123 18.71 11.52 -3.18
C PRO A 123 18.11 12.47 -4.23
N ASP A 124 17.15 13.29 -3.82
CA ASP A 124 16.51 14.31 -4.66
C ASP A 124 16.46 15.65 -3.90
N PRO A 125 17.21 16.68 -4.33
CA PRO A 125 17.23 17.98 -3.65
C PRO A 125 15.91 18.75 -3.76
N TYR A 126 14.99 18.33 -4.63
CA TYR A 126 13.68 18.97 -4.83
C TYR A 126 12.54 18.27 -4.08
N CYS A 127 12.85 17.22 -3.32
CA CYS A 127 11.90 16.47 -2.52
C CYS A 127 12.20 16.67 -1.03
N GLU A 128 11.25 17.26 -0.29
CA GLU A 128 11.34 17.30 1.18
C GLU A 128 11.24 15.88 1.73
N LEU A 129 12.17 15.47 2.59
CA LEU A 129 12.22 14.12 3.15
C LEU A 129 12.19 14.17 4.68
N THR A 130 11.11 13.65 5.26
CA THR A 130 11.00 13.33 6.68
C THR A 130 11.05 11.81 6.82
N LEU A 131 12.20 11.28 7.23
CA LEU A 131 12.41 9.84 7.39
C LEU A 131 12.96 9.53 8.78
N GLU A 132 12.22 8.74 9.56
CA GLU A 132 12.66 8.28 10.87
C GLU A 132 12.06 6.90 11.18
N MET A 133 12.89 5.97 11.65
CA MET A 133 12.47 4.60 11.95
C MET A 133 11.64 4.51 13.25
N VAL A 134 10.43 5.06 13.23
CA VAL A 134 9.43 4.98 14.31
C VAL A 134 8.46 3.81 14.10
N GLY A 135 7.60 3.54 15.08
CA GLY A 135 6.61 2.48 15.04
C GLY A 135 5.52 2.69 14.00
N SER A 136 5.14 3.95 13.72
CA SER A 136 4.09 4.33 12.77
C SER A 136 4.41 5.65 12.06
N CYS A 137 4.13 5.75 10.76
CA CYS A 137 4.17 7.00 10.00
C CYS A 137 3.23 8.06 10.61
N ALA A 138 2.07 7.67 11.15
CA ALA A 138 1.16 8.56 11.86
C ALA A 138 1.83 9.32 13.03
N THR A 139 2.87 8.76 13.65
CA THR A 139 3.70 9.46 14.66
C THR A 139 4.39 10.68 14.05
N LEU A 140 4.95 10.55 12.85
CA LEU A 140 5.65 11.64 12.14
C LEU A 140 4.67 12.71 11.65
N ILE A 141 3.50 12.28 11.15
CA ILE A 141 2.42 13.18 10.75
C ILE A 141 1.94 13.99 11.95
N ALA A 142 1.64 13.34 13.08
CA ALA A 142 1.23 14.00 14.30
C ALA A 142 2.29 14.98 14.80
N GLU A 143 3.56 14.58 14.85
CA GLU A 143 4.67 15.45 15.27
C GLU A 143 4.75 16.73 14.41
N LYS A 144 4.65 16.59 13.08
CA LYS A 144 4.68 17.72 12.15
C LYS A 144 3.51 18.67 12.41
N ILE A 145 2.30 18.13 12.61
CA ILE A 145 1.11 18.95 12.88
C ILE A 145 1.21 19.62 14.26
N PHE A 146 1.66 18.93 15.31
CA PHE A 146 1.86 19.54 16.63
C PHE A 146 2.80 20.75 16.59
N ARG A 147 3.87 20.68 15.79
CA ARG A 147 4.86 21.76 15.67
C ARG A 147 4.35 22.98 14.90
N THR A 148 3.47 22.78 13.92
CA THR A 148 3.11 23.82 12.95
C THR A 148 1.66 24.30 13.06
N ALA A 149 0.77 23.42 13.51
CA ALA A 149 -0.68 23.53 13.38
C ALA A 149 -1.44 22.73 14.46
N PRO A 150 -1.06 22.79 15.75
CA PRO A 150 -1.62 21.93 16.80
C PRO A 150 -3.15 22.03 16.92
N GLU A 151 -3.74 23.18 16.56
CA GLU A 151 -5.18 23.42 16.56
C GLU A 151 -5.96 22.55 15.54
N LEU A 152 -5.29 21.90 14.57
CA LEU A 152 -5.94 20.91 13.72
C LEU A 152 -6.20 19.58 14.44
N LEU A 153 -5.44 19.27 15.47
CA LEU A 153 -5.56 18.00 16.19
C LEU A 153 -6.74 18.06 17.16
N GLY A 154 -7.95 18.16 16.61
CA GLY A 154 -9.19 18.06 17.33
C GLY A 154 -9.83 16.68 17.12
N GLY A 155 -10.45 16.14 18.19
CA GLY A 155 -11.38 14.99 18.17
C GLY A 155 -11.05 13.94 17.12
N SER A 156 -11.69 14.00 15.96
CA SER A 156 -11.56 13.02 14.88
C SER A 156 -10.12 12.88 14.34
N LEU A 157 -9.41 13.97 14.03
CA LEU A 157 -8.06 13.87 13.44
C LEU A 157 -7.05 13.31 14.44
N ALA A 158 -7.15 13.73 15.72
CA ALA A 158 -6.33 13.15 16.79
C ALA A 158 -6.66 11.67 17.02
N THR A 159 -7.95 11.29 16.98
CA THR A 159 -8.38 9.88 17.14
C THR A 159 -7.87 9.00 16.00
N LEU A 160 -7.87 9.50 14.76
CA LEU A 160 -7.30 8.78 13.60
C LEU A 160 -5.82 8.47 13.82
N LEU A 161 -5.02 9.50 14.09
CA LEU A 161 -3.57 9.36 14.30
C LEU A 161 -3.28 8.45 15.50
N TYR A 162 -4.00 8.65 16.61
CA TYR A 162 -3.83 7.83 17.81
C TYR A 162 -4.15 6.36 17.53
N GLY A 163 -5.28 6.07 16.87
CA GLY A 163 -5.66 4.71 16.48
C GLY A 163 -4.63 4.00 15.60
N ALA A 164 -4.09 4.70 14.60
CA ALA A 164 -3.02 4.16 13.74
C ALA A 164 -1.75 3.81 14.55
N ILE A 165 -1.28 4.74 15.38
CA ILE A 165 -0.11 4.52 16.25
C ILE A 165 -0.34 3.31 17.17
N LEU A 166 -1.51 3.20 17.81
CA LEU A 166 -1.83 2.07 18.69
C LEU A 166 -1.83 0.73 17.93
N VAL A 167 -2.37 0.67 16.71
CA VAL A 167 -2.41 -0.58 15.94
C VAL A 167 -1.00 -1.05 15.56
N ASP A 168 -0.15 -0.16 15.04
CA ASP A 168 1.17 -0.56 14.55
C ASP A 168 2.17 -0.85 15.65
N THR A 169 2.07 -0.10 16.75
CA THR A 169 2.89 -0.30 17.94
C THR A 169 2.41 -1.42 18.85
N ALA A 170 1.31 -2.10 18.51
CA ALA A 170 0.64 -3.09 19.34
C ALA A 170 0.32 -2.53 20.74
N ASN A 171 -0.40 -1.41 20.75
CA ASN A 171 -0.84 -0.67 21.93
C ASN A 171 0.33 -0.17 22.80
N LEU A 172 1.41 0.30 22.16
CA LEU A 172 2.63 0.75 22.83
C LEU A 172 3.23 -0.32 23.77
N SER A 173 3.03 -1.61 23.45
CA SER A 173 3.45 -2.70 24.32
C SER A 173 4.97 -2.86 24.36
N ASP A 174 5.55 -2.74 25.56
CA ASP A 174 6.98 -2.97 25.82
C ASP A 174 7.44 -4.37 25.40
N THR A 175 6.55 -5.37 25.49
CA THR A 175 6.88 -6.75 25.12
C THR A 175 6.91 -6.97 23.61
N ALA A 176 6.09 -6.21 22.86
CA ALA A 176 6.06 -6.27 21.41
C ALA A 176 7.28 -5.59 20.76
N LYS A 177 7.92 -4.64 21.47
CA LYS A 177 9.11 -3.89 21.02
C LYS A 177 8.92 -3.23 19.64
N ARG A 178 7.71 -2.72 19.37
CA ARG A 178 7.36 -2.01 18.14
C ARG A 178 7.32 -0.49 18.29
N ALA A 179 7.05 -0.01 19.50
CA ALA A 179 7.07 1.41 19.80
C ALA A 179 8.51 1.90 20.01
N THR A 180 8.78 3.11 19.53
CA THR A 180 9.92 3.93 19.93
C THR A 180 9.51 4.91 21.01
N LYS A 181 10.49 5.59 21.61
CA LYS A 181 10.24 6.68 22.57
C LYS A 181 9.35 7.78 21.97
N LYS A 182 9.55 8.10 20.68
CA LYS A 182 8.77 9.12 19.99
C LYS A 182 7.32 8.70 19.82
N ASP A 183 7.05 7.43 19.47
CA ASP A 183 5.67 6.92 19.37
C ASP A 183 4.93 7.10 20.71
N ILE A 184 5.59 6.78 21.82
CA ILE A 184 5.03 6.94 23.17
C ILE A 184 4.75 8.42 23.46
N GLU A 185 5.73 9.31 23.26
CA GLU A 185 5.61 10.74 23.54
C GLU A 185 4.50 11.42 22.71
N ILE A 186 4.37 11.06 21.43
CA ILE A 186 3.34 11.60 20.54
C ILE A 186 1.97 11.02 20.86
N ALA A 187 1.89 9.72 21.14
CA ALA A 187 0.64 9.08 21.56
C ALA A 187 0.12 9.66 22.88
N GLU A 188 1.00 9.94 23.85
CA GLU A 188 0.63 10.62 25.10
C GLU A 188 0.07 12.02 24.83
N GLN A 189 0.72 12.81 23.96
CA GLN A 189 0.21 14.13 23.56
C GLN A 189 -1.17 14.03 22.89
N LEU A 190 -1.37 13.10 21.96
CA LEU A 190 -2.68 12.87 21.34
C LEU A 190 -3.73 12.46 22.38
N ALA A 191 -3.38 11.60 23.34
CA ALA A 191 -4.29 11.19 24.41
C ALA A 191 -4.74 12.37 25.28
N THR A 192 -3.88 13.38 25.52
CA THR A 192 -4.31 14.59 26.26
C THR A 192 -5.41 15.38 25.56
N LEU A 193 -5.52 15.28 24.24
CA LEU A 193 -6.54 15.92 23.42
C LEU A 193 -7.85 15.09 23.36
N LEU A 194 -7.81 13.86 23.89
CA LEU A 194 -8.87 12.87 23.77
C LEU A 194 -9.28 12.33 25.16
N PRO A 195 -9.73 13.18 26.10
CA PRO A 195 -10.02 12.76 27.48
C PRO A 195 -11.11 11.69 27.57
N ASP A 196 -12.00 11.62 26.58
CA ASP A 196 -13.11 10.66 26.52
C ASP A 196 -12.75 9.35 25.79
N VAL A 197 -11.53 9.23 25.24
CA VAL A 197 -11.11 8.05 24.49
C VAL A 197 -10.27 7.14 25.37
N ASN A 198 -10.79 5.95 25.68
CA ASN A 198 -10.03 4.92 26.35
C ASN A 198 -9.08 4.23 25.36
N ARG A 199 -7.77 4.21 25.68
CA ARG A 199 -6.72 3.61 24.85
C ARG A 199 -6.96 2.12 24.56
N GLU A 200 -7.22 1.34 25.61
CA GLU A 200 -7.42 -0.11 25.50
C GLU A 200 -8.68 -0.42 24.70
N GLU A 201 -9.75 0.32 24.92
CA GLU A 201 -11.00 0.15 24.18
C GLU A 201 -10.80 0.45 22.69
N LEU A 202 -10.21 1.60 22.34
CA LEU A 202 -9.94 1.96 20.95
C LEU A 202 -9.04 0.92 20.26
N PHE A 203 -7.96 0.49 20.92
CA PHE A 203 -7.08 -0.54 20.37
C PHE A 203 -7.83 -1.87 20.14
N ASN A 204 -8.60 -2.33 21.12
CA ASN A 204 -9.34 -3.59 21.03
C ASN A 204 -10.44 -3.54 19.96
N GLU A 205 -11.13 -2.41 19.80
CA GLU A 205 -12.11 -2.19 18.73
C GLU A 205 -11.45 -2.27 17.35
N LEU A 206 -10.32 -1.58 17.16
CA LEU A 206 -9.58 -1.59 15.89
C LEU A 206 -9.02 -2.98 15.56
N GLN A 207 -8.47 -3.67 16.56
CA GLN A 207 -7.96 -5.02 16.40
C GLN A 207 -9.09 -6.00 16.06
N LYS A 208 -10.24 -5.88 16.72
CA LYS A 208 -11.44 -6.65 16.40
C LYS A 208 -11.91 -6.38 14.97
N ALA A 209 -11.97 -5.12 14.55
CA ALA A 209 -12.35 -4.77 13.18
C ALA A 209 -11.34 -5.32 12.15
N LYS A 210 -10.04 -5.29 12.44
CA LYS A 210 -8.99 -5.85 11.59
C LYS A 210 -9.12 -7.37 11.40
N GLU A 211 -9.50 -8.06 12.46
CA GLU A 211 -9.64 -9.53 12.48
C GLU A 211 -11.01 -10.02 11.99
N ASP A 212 -12.04 -9.14 12.00
CA ASP A 212 -13.38 -9.50 11.58
C ASP A 212 -13.45 -9.69 10.05
N VAL A 213 -13.51 -10.97 9.65
CA VAL A 213 -13.70 -11.39 8.27
C VAL A 213 -15.05 -12.09 8.06
N SER A 214 -15.98 -11.94 9.00
CA SER A 214 -17.29 -12.61 8.96
C SER A 214 -18.13 -12.20 7.74
N SER A 215 -17.98 -10.96 7.28
CA SER A 215 -18.66 -10.42 6.10
C SER A 215 -17.92 -10.67 4.78
N LEU A 216 -16.71 -11.23 4.82
CA LEU A 216 -15.87 -11.42 3.65
C LEU A 216 -16.13 -12.75 2.95
N SER A 217 -16.09 -12.73 1.62
CA SER A 217 -16.09 -13.95 0.80
C SER A 217 -14.78 -14.73 0.96
N SER A 218 -14.74 -15.98 0.50
CA SER A 218 -13.50 -16.77 0.54
C SER A 218 -12.41 -16.12 -0.33
N LEU A 219 -12.77 -15.54 -1.47
CA LEU A 219 -11.84 -14.79 -2.32
C LEU A 219 -11.32 -13.52 -1.63
N ASP A 220 -12.18 -12.81 -0.89
CA ASP A 220 -11.78 -11.61 -0.15
C ASP A 220 -10.80 -11.94 0.97
N ILE A 221 -11.06 -12.99 1.76
CA ILE A 221 -10.14 -13.47 2.79
C ILE A 221 -8.79 -13.84 2.18
N LEU A 222 -8.80 -14.51 1.02
CA LEU A 222 -7.59 -14.87 0.29
C LEU A 222 -6.74 -13.66 -0.11
N ARG A 223 -7.40 -12.56 -0.50
CA ARG A 223 -6.77 -11.34 -1.02
C ARG A 223 -6.42 -10.30 0.04
N LYS A 224 -7.10 -10.30 1.20
CA LYS A 224 -7.02 -9.22 2.21
C LYS A 224 -5.59 -8.87 2.64
N ASP A 225 -4.77 -9.88 2.96
CA ASP A 225 -3.34 -9.72 3.26
C ASP A 225 -2.51 -10.72 2.44
N MET A 226 -2.43 -10.45 1.14
CA MET A 226 -1.71 -11.29 0.19
C MET A 226 -0.42 -10.64 -0.30
N LYS A 227 0.63 -11.46 -0.48
CA LYS A 227 1.85 -11.08 -1.21
C LYS A 227 2.18 -12.12 -2.27
N LEU A 228 2.43 -11.70 -3.51
CA LEU A 228 3.04 -12.58 -4.52
C LEU A 228 4.55 -12.41 -4.56
N ILE A 229 5.26 -13.49 -4.86
CA ILE A 229 6.70 -13.46 -5.12
C ILE A 229 7.05 -14.40 -6.28
N GLY A 230 8.25 -14.25 -6.81
CA GLY A 230 8.81 -15.16 -7.81
C GLY A 230 8.52 -14.75 -9.27
N PRO A 231 9.36 -15.20 -10.21
CA PRO A 231 9.25 -14.84 -11.62
C PRO A 231 8.07 -15.55 -12.31
N ALA A 232 7.79 -15.15 -13.56
CA ALA A 232 6.85 -15.86 -14.41
C ALA A 232 7.19 -17.36 -14.49
N GLY A 233 6.18 -18.23 -14.34
CA GLY A 233 6.35 -19.69 -14.31
C GLY A 233 6.76 -20.25 -12.94
N MET A 234 7.18 -19.42 -11.98
CA MET A 234 7.50 -19.80 -10.59
C MET A 234 6.89 -18.83 -9.56
N LYS A 235 5.65 -18.40 -9.81
CA LYS A 235 4.94 -17.46 -8.93
C LYS A 235 4.41 -18.17 -7.69
N PHE A 236 4.63 -17.56 -6.54
CA PHE A 236 4.07 -17.97 -5.25
C PHE A 236 3.12 -16.90 -4.74
N ALA A 237 2.09 -17.32 -4.01
CA ALA A 237 1.27 -16.43 -3.21
C ALA A 237 1.40 -16.77 -1.72
N PHE A 238 1.41 -15.74 -0.87
CA PHE A 238 1.31 -15.83 0.57
C PHE A 238 0.07 -15.11 1.02
N SER A 239 -0.90 -15.81 1.60
CA SER A 239 -2.09 -15.18 2.20
C SER A 239 -2.09 -15.38 3.70
N SER A 240 -2.08 -14.28 4.46
CA SER A 240 -2.24 -14.33 5.92
C SER A 240 -3.70 -14.15 6.30
N PHE A 241 -4.20 -14.98 7.21
CA PHE A 241 -5.58 -14.96 7.68
C PHE A 241 -5.66 -14.59 9.17
N PRO A 242 -6.65 -13.78 9.58
CA PRO A 242 -7.01 -13.58 10.99
C PRO A 242 -7.86 -14.75 11.55
N LEU A 243 -7.80 -15.90 10.89
CA LEU A 243 -8.41 -17.17 11.29
C LEU A 243 -7.47 -18.31 10.90
N PHE A 244 -7.74 -19.52 11.39
CA PHE A 244 -6.94 -20.69 11.02
C PHE A 244 -7.15 -21.07 9.55
N VAL A 245 -6.09 -21.49 8.87
CA VAL A 245 -6.16 -22.05 7.52
C VAL A 245 -7.18 -23.19 7.48
N LYS A 246 -7.22 -24.02 8.52
CA LYS A 246 -8.23 -25.07 8.65
C LYS A 246 -9.67 -24.52 8.53
N GLU A 247 -9.98 -23.44 9.26
CA GLU A 247 -11.30 -22.80 9.24
C GLU A 247 -11.62 -22.22 7.86
N TYR A 248 -10.62 -21.62 7.18
CA TYR A 248 -10.76 -21.17 5.79
C TYR A 248 -11.11 -22.33 4.85
N LEU A 249 -10.35 -23.43 4.94
CA LEU A 249 -10.51 -24.61 4.08
C LEU A 249 -11.81 -25.38 4.34
N GLU A 250 -12.45 -25.19 5.50
CA GLU A 250 -13.76 -25.77 5.81
C GLU A 250 -14.92 -25.07 5.10
N ARG A 251 -14.70 -23.86 4.54
CA ARG A 251 -15.67 -23.14 3.70
C ARG A 251 -15.89 -23.89 2.39
N ALA A 252 -17.15 -24.00 1.96
CA ALA A 252 -17.56 -24.88 0.86
C ALA A 252 -16.92 -24.55 -0.50
N ASP A 253 -16.62 -23.28 -0.75
CA ASP A 253 -16.06 -22.78 -2.00
C ASP A 253 -14.52 -22.64 -1.99
N SER A 254 -13.87 -22.79 -0.82
CA SER A 254 -12.44 -22.48 -0.60
C SER A 254 -11.51 -23.18 -1.59
N ALA A 255 -11.69 -24.48 -1.85
CA ALA A 255 -10.87 -25.24 -2.79
C ALA A 255 -11.04 -24.78 -4.24
N THR A 256 -12.28 -24.41 -4.63
CA THR A 256 -12.57 -23.88 -5.96
C THR A 256 -11.94 -22.51 -6.15
N ILE A 257 -12.04 -21.65 -5.12
CA ILE A 257 -11.41 -20.33 -5.12
C ILE A 257 -9.89 -20.45 -5.18
N LEU A 258 -9.26 -21.30 -4.37
CA LEU A 258 -7.81 -21.52 -4.40
C LEU A 258 -7.34 -22.00 -5.77
N TYR A 259 -8.03 -22.98 -6.36
CA TYR A 259 -7.69 -23.50 -7.68
C TYR A 259 -7.84 -22.45 -8.78
N GLY A 260 -8.99 -21.75 -8.81
CA GLY A 260 -9.24 -20.68 -9.78
C GLY A 260 -8.25 -19.53 -9.65
N PHE A 261 -7.91 -19.13 -8.41
CA PHE A 261 -6.95 -18.08 -8.15
C PHE A 261 -5.52 -18.49 -8.55
N ALA A 262 -5.13 -19.74 -8.29
CA ALA A 262 -3.86 -20.28 -8.75
C ALA A 262 -3.74 -20.25 -10.28
N ALA A 263 -4.82 -20.61 -10.99
CA ALA A 263 -4.86 -20.52 -12.45
C ALA A 263 -4.77 -19.05 -12.93
N GLU A 264 -5.61 -18.16 -12.38
CA GLU A 264 -5.67 -16.73 -12.75
C GLU A 264 -4.31 -16.04 -12.57
N LYS A 265 -3.65 -16.27 -11.43
CA LYS A 265 -2.35 -15.67 -11.12
C LYS A 265 -1.15 -16.49 -11.61
N SER A 266 -1.40 -17.62 -12.28
CA SER A 266 -0.38 -18.56 -12.75
C SER A 266 0.59 -19.00 -11.64
N LEU A 267 0.03 -19.34 -10.47
CA LEU A 267 0.78 -19.75 -9.29
C LEU A 267 1.26 -21.19 -9.42
N LYS A 268 2.48 -21.44 -8.96
CA LYS A 268 3.01 -22.77 -8.73
C LYS A 268 2.71 -23.29 -7.34
N CYS A 269 2.65 -22.38 -6.36
CA CYS A 269 2.32 -22.74 -4.99
C CYS A 269 1.65 -21.55 -4.28
N HIS A 270 0.71 -21.86 -3.40
CA HIS A 270 0.04 -20.90 -2.52
C HIS A 270 0.28 -21.32 -1.07
N ILE A 271 0.95 -20.47 -0.31
CA ILE A 271 1.18 -20.63 1.12
C ILE A 271 0.11 -19.84 1.88
N LEU A 272 -0.68 -20.54 2.66
CA LEU A 272 -1.73 -19.99 3.51
C LEU A 272 -1.22 -19.95 4.95
N MET A 273 -1.44 -18.86 5.67
CA MET A 273 -0.92 -18.67 7.03
C MET A 273 -2.04 -18.19 7.93
N GLY A 274 -2.51 -19.04 8.83
CA GLY A 274 -3.57 -18.69 9.76
C GLY A 274 -3.00 -18.29 11.11
N SER A 275 -3.69 -17.37 11.78
CA SER A 275 -3.35 -17.02 13.16
C SER A 275 -4.53 -16.59 13.99
N ARG A 276 -4.49 -16.92 15.27
CA ARG A 276 -5.40 -16.45 16.31
C ARG A 276 -4.65 -16.11 17.58
N ILE A 277 -5.15 -15.13 18.31
CA ILE A 277 -4.74 -14.87 19.69
C ILE A 277 -5.66 -15.71 20.58
N CYS A 278 -5.08 -16.59 21.40
CA CYS A 278 -5.83 -17.33 22.40
C CYS A 278 -6.33 -16.36 23.49
N PRO A 279 -7.66 -16.20 23.67
CA PRO A 279 -8.20 -15.23 24.62
C PRO A 279 -7.73 -15.45 26.07
N GLU A 280 -7.55 -16.72 26.45
CA GLU A 280 -7.17 -17.11 27.82
C GLU A 280 -5.70 -16.83 28.13
N SER A 281 -4.80 -16.98 27.16
CA SER A 281 -3.36 -16.90 27.37
C SER A 281 -2.70 -15.68 26.74
N GLY A 282 -3.41 -14.95 25.87
CA GLY A 282 -2.88 -13.87 25.05
C GLY A 282 -1.84 -14.33 24.02
N LYS A 283 -1.57 -15.64 23.91
CA LYS A 283 -0.55 -16.19 23.00
C LYS A 283 -1.12 -16.34 21.60
N ILE A 284 -0.28 -16.06 20.61
CA ILE A 284 -0.60 -16.34 19.20
C ILE A 284 -0.44 -17.84 18.96
N VAL A 285 -1.37 -18.42 18.20
CA VAL A 285 -1.29 -19.78 17.67
C VAL A 285 -1.43 -19.69 16.14
N ARG A 286 -0.73 -20.57 15.42
CA ARG A 286 -0.66 -20.56 13.95
C ARG A 286 -0.85 -21.94 13.34
N ASP A 287 -1.42 -21.95 12.15
CA ASP A 287 -1.40 -23.07 11.22
C ASP A 287 -0.98 -22.59 9.82
N LEU A 288 -0.52 -23.53 9.00
CA LEU A 288 0.05 -23.26 7.69
C LEU A 288 -0.49 -24.26 6.67
N GLY A 289 -0.93 -23.75 5.52
CA GLY A 289 -1.35 -24.53 4.37
C GLY A 289 -0.37 -24.36 3.21
N VAL A 290 -0.05 -25.45 2.51
CA VAL A 290 0.67 -25.44 1.24
C VAL A 290 -0.26 -26.01 0.18
N CYS A 291 -0.62 -25.19 -0.83
CA CYS A 291 -1.52 -25.57 -1.91
C CYS A 291 -0.79 -25.52 -3.25
N SER A 292 -0.96 -26.55 -4.08
CA SER A 292 -0.34 -26.64 -5.41
C SER A 292 -1.18 -27.50 -6.35
N THR A 293 -1.10 -27.25 -7.65
CA THR A 293 -1.63 -28.17 -8.67
C THR A 293 -0.65 -29.29 -9.03
N ASP A 294 0.58 -29.24 -8.49
CA ASP A 294 1.65 -30.22 -8.64
C ASP A 294 2.08 -30.72 -7.24
N ASP A 295 1.79 -32.00 -6.98
CA ASP A 295 2.05 -32.67 -5.69
C ASP A 295 3.54 -32.76 -5.37
N ASN A 296 4.36 -33.14 -6.37
CA ASN A 296 5.81 -33.24 -6.20
C ASN A 296 6.42 -31.88 -5.87
N PHE A 297 5.91 -30.83 -6.52
CA PHE A 297 6.34 -29.47 -6.23
C PHE A 297 5.95 -29.02 -4.81
N ALA A 298 4.73 -29.32 -4.37
CA ALA A 298 4.31 -29.03 -3.00
C ALA A 298 5.19 -29.74 -1.98
N GLU A 299 5.50 -31.02 -2.18
CA GLU A 299 6.36 -31.79 -1.28
C GLU A 299 7.78 -31.22 -1.19
N ASN A 300 8.35 -30.72 -2.29
CA ASN A 300 9.64 -30.04 -2.28
C ASN A 300 9.60 -28.74 -1.45
N VAL A 301 8.54 -27.95 -1.60
CA VAL A 301 8.33 -26.72 -0.79
C VAL A 301 8.16 -27.09 0.68
N ILE A 302 7.35 -28.11 1.00
CA ILE A 302 7.11 -28.58 2.37
C ILE A 302 8.41 -29.06 3.01
N LYS A 303 9.23 -29.81 2.28
CA LYS A 303 10.54 -30.26 2.73
C LYS A 303 11.44 -29.08 3.09
N CYS A 304 11.53 -28.08 2.19
CA CYS A 304 12.29 -26.86 2.46
C CYS A 304 11.81 -26.14 3.73
N LEU A 305 10.49 -25.98 3.90
CA LEU A 305 9.90 -25.35 5.08
C LEU A 305 10.16 -26.11 6.38
N LYS A 306 10.14 -27.45 6.35
CA LYS A 306 10.42 -28.32 7.51
C LYS A 306 11.90 -28.32 7.90
N GLU A 307 12.80 -28.23 6.92
CA GLU A 307 14.25 -28.27 7.13
C GLU A 307 14.84 -26.91 7.54
N ALA A 308 14.09 -25.82 7.43
CA ALA A 308 14.51 -24.50 7.85
C ALA A 308 14.88 -24.46 9.35
N LYS A 309 16.02 -23.84 9.67
CA LYS A 309 16.57 -23.77 11.04
C LYS A 309 16.56 -22.36 11.63
N ASP A 310 16.52 -21.33 10.79
CA ASP A 310 16.58 -19.93 11.20
C ASP A 310 15.45 -19.10 10.53
N PRO A 311 14.27 -19.02 11.17
CA PRO A 311 13.84 -19.81 12.32
C PRO A 311 13.32 -21.18 11.91
N SER A 312 13.44 -22.17 12.81
CA SER A 312 12.67 -23.41 12.70
C SER A 312 11.18 -23.14 12.86
N LEU A 313 10.36 -23.71 11.98
CA LEU A 313 8.92 -23.49 11.95
C LEU A 313 8.14 -24.46 12.85
N GLY A 314 8.68 -25.65 13.10
CA GLY A 314 7.99 -26.70 13.88
C GLY A 314 6.66 -27.13 13.26
N LEU A 315 6.69 -27.48 11.96
CA LEU A 315 5.49 -27.87 11.22
C LEU A 315 5.09 -29.32 11.52
N ILE A 316 3.92 -29.51 12.15
CA ILE A 316 3.35 -30.82 12.45
C ILE A 316 2.16 -31.06 11.51
N PRO A 317 2.15 -32.14 10.71
CA PRO A 317 1.06 -32.44 9.79
C PRO A 317 -0.28 -32.58 10.51
N VAL A 318 -1.32 -31.96 9.95
CA VAL A 318 -2.70 -32.08 10.41
C VAL A 318 -3.49 -32.86 9.38
N SER A 319 -4.16 -33.92 9.81
CA SER A 319 -5.06 -34.67 8.93
C SER A 319 -6.20 -33.77 8.46
N PHE A 320 -6.24 -33.51 7.17
CA PHE A 320 -7.28 -32.71 6.53
C PHE A 320 -7.65 -33.36 5.20
N SER A 321 -8.95 -33.37 4.88
CA SER A 321 -9.46 -33.87 3.62
C SER A 321 -10.39 -32.85 3.03
N VAL A 322 -10.11 -32.44 1.79
CA VAL A 322 -10.94 -31.51 1.04
C VAL A 322 -12.26 -32.21 0.71
N LYS A 323 -13.39 -31.53 0.94
CA LYS A 323 -14.73 -32.10 0.68
C LYS A 323 -15.02 -32.31 -0.82
N SER A 324 -14.19 -31.79 -1.73
CA SER A 324 -14.36 -31.84 -3.17
C SER A 324 -13.27 -32.68 -3.82
N THR A 325 -13.64 -33.86 -4.32
CA THR A 325 -12.73 -34.86 -4.90
C THR A 325 -12.38 -34.63 -6.37
N SER A 326 -13.01 -33.63 -7.03
CA SER A 326 -12.90 -33.40 -8.47
C SER A 326 -11.96 -32.24 -8.85
N ILE A 327 -11.35 -31.55 -7.88
CA ILE A 327 -10.46 -30.41 -8.14
C ILE A 327 -9.00 -30.91 -8.09
N PRO A 328 -8.19 -30.71 -9.14
CA PRO A 328 -6.78 -31.11 -9.16
C PRO A 328 -5.92 -30.10 -8.38
N LEU A 329 -6.17 -30.00 -7.08
CA LEU A 329 -5.46 -29.15 -6.14
C LEU A 329 -5.07 -29.98 -4.92
N VAL A 330 -3.77 -30.05 -4.66
CA VAL A 330 -3.23 -30.68 -3.46
C VAL A 330 -3.15 -29.63 -2.35
N ILE A 331 -3.53 -30.01 -1.14
CA ILE A 331 -3.51 -29.14 0.04
C ILE A 331 -2.92 -29.92 1.21
N HIS A 332 -1.79 -29.44 1.74
CA HIS A 332 -1.19 -29.95 2.97
C HIS A 332 -1.38 -28.93 4.08
N LEU A 333 -1.89 -29.38 5.23
CA LEU A 333 -2.14 -28.55 6.40
C LEU A 333 -1.20 -28.93 7.54
N PHE A 334 -0.68 -27.93 8.25
CA PHE A 334 0.23 -28.09 9.37
C PHE A 334 -0.18 -27.19 10.52
N SER A 335 -0.06 -27.67 11.75
CA SER A 335 0.06 -26.77 12.90
C SER A 335 1.51 -26.28 12.98
N GLN A 336 1.70 -25.02 13.35
CA GLN A 336 3.02 -24.39 13.41
C GLN A 336 3.39 -24.09 14.87
N GLU A 337 4.30 -24.87 15.45
CA GLU A 337 4.70 -24.71 16.86
C GLU A 337 5.40 -23.38 17.12
N ASN A 338 6.24 -22.92 16.19
CA ASN A 338 6.87 -21.61 16.31
C ASN A 338 5.88 -20.50 15.91
N ALA A 339 4.99 -20.12 16.83
CA ALA A 339 3.99 -19.10 16.59
C ALA A 339 4.55 -17.68 16.34
N LEU A 340 5.83 -17.43 16.62
CA LEU A 340 6.49 -16.16 16.33
C LEU A 340 6.93 -16.04 14.86
N ALA A 341 7.06 -17.17 14.15
CA ALA A 341 7.41 -17.19 12.74
C ALA A 341 6.23 -16.76 11.85
N SER A 342 6.09 -15.46 11.63
CA SER A 342 5.10 -14.88 10.70
C SER A 342 5.55 -14.99 9.24
N ARG A 343 4.78 -14.42 8.29
CA ARG A 343 5.17 -14.31 6.87
C ARG A 343 6.58 -13.74 6.70
N LYS A 344 7.01 -12.82 7.58
CA LYS A 344 8.38 -12.25 7.56
C LYS A 344 9.48 -13.29 7.77
N ALA A 345 9.20 -14.37 8.51
CA ALA A 345 10.14 -15.46 8.72
C ALA A 345 10.10 -16.49 7.58
N ILE A 346 8.91 -16.77 7.04
CA ILE A 346 8.71 -17.79 6.00
C ILE A 346 9.13 -17.32 4.62
N LEU A 347 8.90 -16.04 4.31
CA LEU A 347 9.17 -15.48 3.00
C LEU A 347 10.65 -15.59 2.58
N PRO A 348 11.65 -15.29 3.43
CA PRO A 348 13.06 -15.54 3.10
C PRO A 348 13.38 -17.00 2.79
N ILE A 349 12.81 -17.95 3.54
CA ILE A 349 13.01 -19.39 3.32
C ILE A 349 12.56 -19.77 1.91
N VAL A 350 11.38 -19.31 1.51
CA VAL A 350 10.81 -19.61 0.19
C VAL A 350 11.52 -18.84 -0.93
N LYS A 351 12.03 -17.63 -0.68
CA LYS A 351 12.89 -16.93 -1.64
C LYS A 351 14.17 -17.72 -1.93
N HIS A 352 14.83 -18.25 -0.90
CA HIS A 352 16.00 -19.11 -1.09
C HIS A 352 15.68 -20.38 -1.89
N PHE A 353 14.51 -20.98 -1.65
CA PHE A 353 14.02 -22.11 -2.47
C PHE A 353 13.86 -21.70 -3.94
N LEU A 354 13.20 -20.58 -4.20
CA LEU A 354 13.01 -20.06 -5.56
C LEU A 354 14.33 -19.78 -6.27
N ASP A 355 15.29 -19.17 -5.59
CA ASP A 355 16.61 -18.87 -6.15
C ASP A 355 17.33 -20.16 -6.57
N ALA A 356 17.30 -21.20 -5.72
CA ALA A 356 17.89 -22.51 -6.02
C ALA A 356 17.23 -23.21 -7.22
N GLU A 357 15.90 -23.18 -7.32
CA GLU A 357 15.16 -23.76 -8.45
C GLU A 357 15.46 -23.03 -9.76
N THR A 358 15.57 -21.69 -9.73
CA THR A 358 15.90 -20.91 -10.92
C THR A 358 17.32 -21.17 -11.42
N GLU A 359 18.29 -21.38 -10.53
CA GLU A 359 19.65 -21.70 -10.94
C GLU A 359 19.74 -23.11 -11.52
N THR A 360 19.08 -24.09 -10.90
CA THR A 360 19.00 -25.47 -11.40
C THR A 360 18.38 -25.53 -12.81
N ALA A 361 17.34 -24.73 -13.06
CA ALA A 361 16.72 -24.61 -14.39
C ALA A 361 17.68 -24.00 -15.43
N ARG A 362 18.48 -22.99 -15.04
CA ARG A 362 19.48 -22.36 -15.92
C ARG A 362 20.62 -23.32 -16.26
N GLU A 363 21.12 -24.08 -15.28
CA GLU A 363 22.15 -25.09 -15.49
C GLU A 363 21.67 -26.20 -16.43
N SER A 364 20.44 -26.67 -16.24
CA SER A 364 19.81 -27.66 -17.13
C SER A 364 19.68 -27.14 -18.57
N ALA A 365 19.27 -25.89 -18.75
CA ALA A 365 19.16 -25.26 -20.06
C ALA A 365 20.54 -25.05 -20.74
N ARG A 366 21.59 -24.73 -19.98
CA ARG A 366 22.96 -24.62 -20.50
C ARG A 366 23.48 -25.98 -20.97
N SER A 367 23.26 -27.04 -20.19
CA SER A 367 23.68 -28.40 -20.56
C SER A 367 22.96 -28.94 -21.79
N LEU A 368 21.67 -28.60 -21.98
CA LEU A 368 20.91 -28.94 -23.18
C LEU A 368 21.41 -28.21 -24.44
N ASN A 369 21.87 -26.95 -24.29
CA ASN A 369 22.46 -26.21 -25.40
C ASN A 369 23.89 -26.66 -25.76
N GLU A 370 24.67 -27.10 -24.77
CA GLU A 370 26.01 -27.67 -25.01
C GLU A 370 25.94 -29.06 -25.66
N SER A 371 24.94 -29.87 -25.32
CA SER A 371 24.72 -31.18 -25.96
C SER A 371 24.14 -31.10 -27.38
N ASN A 372 23.46 -30.00 -27.74
CA ASN A 372 23.05 -29.71 -29.12
C ASN A 372 24.10 -28.94 -29.94
N GLY A 373 25.23 -28.55 -29.32
CA GLY A 373 26.33 -27.79 -29.95
C GLY A 373 27.43 -28.64 -30.61
N GLN A 374 27.32 -29.97 -30.59
CA GLN A 374 28.24 -30.89 -31.27
C GLN A 374 27.65 -31.41 -32.59
N GLY A 375 27.48 -30.47 -33.53
CA GLY A 375 27.33 -30.75 -34.95
C GLY A 375 28.40 -29.98 -35.72
N ASP A 376 29.24 -30.70 -36.45
CA ASP A 376 30.44 -30.27 -37.20
C ASP A 376 30.48 -28.81 -37.68
N ILE A 377 31.53 -28.10 -37.26
CA ILE A 377 32.02 -26.90 -37.95
C ILE A 377 32.83 -27.36 -39.17
N SER A 378 32.19 -27.41 -40.33
CA SER A 378 32.87 -27.39 -41.63
C SER A 378 31.91 -26.99 -42.75
N SER A 379 31.83 -25.69 -43.04
CA SER A 379 31.94 -25.14 -44.39
C SER A 379 31.57 -23.65 -44.41
N ASN A 380 32.50 -22.84 -44.89
CA ASN A 380 32.28 -21.43 -45.25
C ASN A 380 31.29 -21.34 -46.41
N GLN A 381 30.18 -20.62 -46.22
CA GLN A 381 29.57 -19.79 -47.27
C GLN A 381 28.62 -18.74 -46.66
N PRO A 382 28.62 -17.49 -47.14
CA PRO A 382 27.72 -16.46 -46.64
C PRO A 382 26.36 -16.58 -47.33
N LEU A 383 25.30 -16.87 -46.56
CA LEU A 383 23.92 -16.84 -47.05
C LEU A 383 23.20 -15.62 -46.48
N THR A 384 22.73 -14.80 -47.41
CA THR A 384 21.83 -13.65 -47.25
C THR A 384 20.51 -14.00 -46.56
N PRO A 385 19.86 -13.06 -45.86
CA PRO A 385 18.62 -13.33 -45.15
C PRO A 385 17.45 -13.49 -46.13
N PRO A 386 16.57 -14.50 -45.97
CA PRO A 386 15.31 -14.51 -46.69
C PRO A 386 14.30 -13.60 -45.96
N THR A 387 13.82 -12.61 -46.69
CA THR A 387 12.52 -11.97 -46.49
C THR A 387 11.43 -13.03 -46.52
N PHE A 388 10.54 -13.06 -45.54
CA PHE A 388 9.28 -13.80 -45.65
C PHE A 388 8.08 -12.97 -45.22
N ASP A 389 7.05 -13.22 -46.00
CA ASP A 389 5.90 -12.40 -46.33
C ASP A 389 4.75 -12.60 -45.34
N ASP A 390 3.91 -11.58 -45.31
CA ASP A 390 2.67 -11.48 -44.55
C ASP A 390 1.57 -12.30 -45.23
N ARG A 391 0.74 -12.99 -44.41
CA ARG A 391 -0.60 -13.57 -44.64
C ARG A 391 -0.71 -15.08 -44.42
N LEU A 392 -1.37 -15.46 -43.32
CA LEU A 392 -2.65 -16.21 -43.28
C LEU A 392 -3.09 -16.49 -41.82
N THR A 393 -4.07 -15.70 -41.34
CA THR A 393 -5.29 -16.02 -40.55
C THR A 393 -5.29 -17.19 -39.55
N ARG A 394 -5.57 -16.91 -38.25
CA ARG A 394 -6.84 -17.19 -37.48
C ARG A 394 -7.25 -18.69 -37.46
N GLU A 395 -7.45 -19.37 -36.33
CA GLU A 395 -8.26 -19.04 -35.15
C GLU A 395 -7.70 -19.70 -33.88
N ASP A 396 -7.73 -19.00 -32.74
CA ASP A 396 -7.88 -19.60 -31.41
C ASP A 396 -8.53 -18.56 -30.49
N SER A 397 -9.76 -18.83 -30.09
CA SER A 397 -10.56 -17.97 -29.20
C SER A 397 -10.14 -18.14 -27.73
N PRO A 398 -10.00 -17.07 -26.94
CA PRO A 398 -9.74 -17.21 -25.50
C PRO A 398 -10.99 -17.68 -24.76
N PHE A 399 -10.83 -18.72 -23.95
CA PHE A 399 -11.83 -19.24 -23.01
C PHE A 399 -12.21 -18.16 -21.98
N VAL A 400 -13.47 -17.72 -21.99
CA VAL A 400 -14.06 -16.85 -20.96
C VAL A 400 -14.83 -17.75 -19.99
N PHE A 401 -14.39 -17.80 -18.73
CA PHE A 401 -15.09 -18.52 -17.67
C PHE A 401 -16.22 -17.65 -17.09
N THR A 402 -17.47 -17.99 -17.38
CA THR A 402 -18.65 -17.40 -16.72
C THR A 402 -19.12 -18.30 -15.57
N PRO A 403 -19.30 -17.79 -14.34
CA PRO A 403 -19.81 -18.59 -13.22
C PRO A 403 -21.28 -19.01 -13.43
N PRO A 404 -21.72 -20.15 -12.86
CA PRO A 404 -23.07 -20.65 -13.05
C PRO A 404 -24.11 -19.80 -12.32
N SER A 405 -25.20 -19.50 -13.02
CA SER A 405 -26.38 -18.78 -12.51
C SER A 405 -27.17 -19.66 -11.54
N ILE A 406 -27.47 -19.13 -10.35
CA ILE A 406 -28.38 -19.76 -9.38
C ILE A 406 -29.83 -19.59 -9.88
N PRO A 407 -30.66 -20.64 -9.94
CA PRO A 407 -32.07 -20.49 -10.29
C PRO A 407 -32.85 -19.95 -9.08
N THR A 408 -33.56 -18.83 -9.26
CA THR A 408 -34.58 -18.36 -8.33
C THR A 408 -35.91 -19.06 -8.61
N PRO A 409 -36.66 -19.52 -7.60
CA PRO A 409 -38.02 -20.01 -7.78
C PRO A 409 -39.02 -18.85 -7.83
N ASN A 410 -39.99 -18.97 -8.73
CA ASN A 410 -41.13 -18.07 -8.93
C ASN A 410 -42.20 -18.16 -7.82
N GLY A 411 -42.91 -17.03 -7.64
CA GLY A 411 -44.23 -16.90 -7.01
C GLY A 411 -44.17 -16.35 -5.58
N VAL A 412 -44.84 -15.25 -5.20
CA VAL A 412 -46.25 -14.89 -5.45
C VAL A 412 -46.45 -13.36 -5.38
N HIS A 413 -47.38 -12.88 -6.20
CA HIS A 413 -48.03 -11.56 -6.24
C HIS A 413 -48.29 -10.87 -4.88
N THR A 414 -48.17 -9.53 -4.86
CA THR A 414 -49.28 -8.61 -4.51
C THR A 414 -49.04 -7.20 -5.05
N HIS A 415 -50.12 -6.60 -5.55
CA HIS A 415 -50.30 -5.22 -5.99
C HIS A 415 -50.11 -4.21 -4.84
N LEU A 416 -49.54 -3.03 -5.13
CA LEU A 416 -50.25 -1.77 -4.89
C LEU A 416 -49.68 -0.62 -5.74
N VAL A 417 -50.61 0.20 -6.21
CA VAL A 417 -50.50 1.28 -7.19
C VAL A 417 -50.66 2.62 -6.47
N MET A 418 -50.04 3.66 -7.05
CA MET A 418 -50.40 5.09 -7.02
C MET A 418 -50.00 6.01 -5.85
N ASN A 419 -49.31 7.08 -6.28
CA ASN A 419 -49.61 8.52 -6.08
C ASN A 419 -50.00 9.01 -4.68
N MET A 420 -49.28 10.03 -4.19
CA MET A 420 -49.75 11.42 -4.29
C MET A 420 -48.66 12.42 -3.90
N MET A 421 -48.43 13.37 -4.82
CA MET A 421 -47.87 14.69 -4.55
C MET A 421 -48.92 15.61 -3.92
N GLN A 422 -48.42 16.71 -3.34
CA GLN A 422 -49.07 17.97 -2.95
C GLN A 422 -49.55 18.09 -1.48
N PHE A 423 -48.88 18.96 -0.73
CA PHE A 423 -49.49 20.21 -0.27
C PHE A 423 -48.46 21.36 -0.31
N LEU A 424 -48.94 22.50 -0.82
CA LEU A 424 -48.25 23.78 -1.01
C LEU A 424 -48.50 24.72 0.18
N SER A 425 -47.67 25.76 0.22
CA SER A 425 -47.92 27.13 0.74
C SER A 425 -47.80 27.38 2.24
N VAL A 426 -47.34 28.53 2.74
CA VAL A 426 -46.77 29.79 2.21
C VAL A 426 -46.27 30.55 3.46
N GLY A 427 -45.23 31.39 3.32
CA GLY A 427 -44.85 32.35 4.36
C GLY A 427 -43.58 33.14 4.06
N ASP A 428 -43.66 34.06 3.09
CA ASP A 428 -42.80 35.25 2.91
C ASP A 428 -42.70 36.07 4.22
N SER A 429 -41.70 36.88 4.57
CA SER A 429 -40.95 37.97 3.89
C SER A 429 -39.99 38.55 4.98
N HIS A 430 -38.79 39.10 4.74
CA HIS A 430 -38.49 40.45 4.20
C HIS A 430 -36.97 40.71 4.20
N GLN A 431 -36.43 41.09 3.02
CA GLN A 431 -35.68 42.32 2.68
C GLN A 431 -34.45 42.86 3.48
N GLY A 432 -33.48 43.36 2.70
CA GLY A 432 -32.61 44.53 2.99
C GLY A 432 -31.12 44.28 2.72
N SER A 433 -30.58 44.36 1.50
CA SER A 433 -30.15 45.56 0.71
C SER A 433 -28.73 46.11 0.99
N SER A 434 -27.98 46.35 -0.13
CA SER A 434 -26.98 47.42 -0.39
C SER A 434 -25.65 47.38 0.40
N SER A 435 -24.46 47.82 -0.07
CA SER A 435 -23.95 48.36 -1.35
C SER A 435 -22.48 48.84 -1.15
N HIS A 436 -21.74 49.01 -2.27
CA HIS A 436 -20.62 49.99 -2.50
C HIS A 436 -19.26 49.75 -1.78
N SER A 437 -18.06 50.12 -2.28
CA SER A 437 -17.50 50.64 -3.55
C SER A 437 -16.02 51.09 -3.32
N HIS A 438 -15.20 51.25 -4.38
CA HIS A 438 -14.03 52.19 -4.53
C HIS A 438 -12.75 51.96 -3.68
N ASP A 439 -11.52 52.35 -4.03
CA ASP A 439 -10.76 52.69 -5.26
C ASP A 439 -9.27 52.92 -4.89
N SER A 440 -8.36 52.72 -5.86
CA SER A 440 -7.10 53.46 -6.15
C SER A 440 -5.90 53.68 -5.17
N SER A 441 -4.71 53.24 -5.62
CA SER A 441 -3.46 54.01 -5.95
C SER A 441 -2.25 54.23 -4.99
N SER A 442 -1.07 53.81 -5.51
CA SER A 442 0.28 54.45 -5.57
C SER A 442 1.04 55.01 -4.35
N TYR A 443 2.28 54.56 -4.10
CA TYR A 443 3.57 55.30 -4.34
C TYR A 443 4.82 54.58 -3.73
N ASN A 444 5.97 54.83 -4.38
CA ASN A 444 7.37 54.42 -4.14
C ASN A 444 7.89 54.41 -2.68
N SER A 445 8.91 53.58 -2.40
CA SER A 445 10.33 54.01 -2.13
C SER A 445 11.19 52.89 -1.50
N CYS A 446 12.34 52.57 -2.11
CA CYS A 446 13.50 51.96 -1.42
C CYS A 446 14.37 53.05 -0.80
N PRO A 447 15.16 52.75 0.25
CA PRO A 447 16.60 52.94 0.11
C PRO A 447 17.49 51.91 0.84
N TYR A 448 18.55 51.50 0.13
CA TYR A 448 19.99 51.56 0.44
C TYR A 448 20.56 51.20 1.85
N THR A 449 21.58 50.34 1.82
CA THR A 449 22.55 49.89 2.83
C THR A 449 23.63 50.93 3.18
N PRO A 450 24.39 50.72 4.27
CA PRO A 450 25.80 51.13 4.30
C PRO A 450 26.79 49.99 4.62
N GLN A 451 27.98 50.14 4.02
CA GLN A 451 29.20 49.33 4.13
C GLN A 451 30.16 49.86 5.22
N ASN A 452 31.04 48.98 5.71
CA ASN A 452 32.47 49.20 6.07
C ASN A 452 33.03 47.91 6.71
N SER A 453 34.24 47.38 6.46
CA SER A 453 35.42 47.81 5.70
C SER A 453 36.33 46.61 5.36
N CYS A 454 37.10 46.74 4.28
CA CYS A 454 38.14 45.83 3.78
C CYS A 454 39.45 45.85 4.59
N ALA A 455 40.23 44.74 4.51
CA ALA A 455 41.69 44.75 4.38
C ALA A 455 42.16 43.44 3.68
N GLU A 456 43.20 43.57 2.86
CA GLU A 456 43.62 42.69 1.75
C GLU A 456 44.56 41.51 2.14
N GLU A 457 44.47 40.42 1.36
CA GLU A 457 45.45 39.40 0.86
C GLU A 457 46.87 39.28 1.50
N PRO A 458 47.49 38.07 1.61
CA PRO A 458 47.72 37.18 0.45
C PRO A 458 47.63 35.64 0.69
N THR A 459 47.33 34.90 -0.37
CA THR A 459 47.54 33.42 -0.44
C THR A 459 49.04 33.08 -0.35
N PRO A 460 49.47 31.93 0.26
CA PRO A 460 49.36 30.63 -0.42
C PRO A 460 49.29 29.36 0.48
N SER A 461 49.11 28.23 -0.20
CA SER A 461 49.47 26.84 0.17
C SER A 461 48.39 25.94 0.81
N HIS A 462 48.26 24.78 0.16
CA HIS A 462 47.46 23.61 0.47
C HIS A 462 47.28 23.31 1.97
N VAL A 463 46.02 23.31 2.44
CA VAL A 463 45.66 22.63 3.68
C VAL A 463 45.08 21.26 3.33
N ASN A 464 45.86 20.22 3.58
CA ASN A 464 45.46 18.83 3.48
C ASN A 464 44.24 18.57 4.38
N LEU A 465 43.14 18.11 3.76
CA LEU A 465 42.07 17.42 4.48
C LEU A 465 42.65 16.14 5.12
N PRO A 466 42.32 15.81 6.38
CA PRO A 466 42.84 14.61 7.01
C PRO A 466 42.34 13.38 6.26
N SER A 467 43.26 12.60 5.68
CA SER A 467 42.92 11.31 5.08
C SER A 467 42.38 10.38 6.16
N PHE A 468 41.27 9.68 5.87
CA PHE A 468 40.55 8.81 6.80
C PHE A 468 41.29 7.52 7.22
N ASN A 469 42.60 7.41 6.98
CA ASN A 469 43.39 6.20 7.24
C ASN A 469 44.71 6.47 7.99
N SER A 470 44.72 7.35 9.01
CA SER A 470 45.91 7.54 9.84
C SER A 470 45.94 6.61 11.06
N ARG A 471 47.11 6.00 11.29
CA ARG A 471 47.42 5.10 12.43
C ARG A 471 47.11 5.73 13.80
N ASP A 472 47.25 7.05 13.91
CA ASP A 472 46.93 7.82 15.12
C ASP A 472 45.45 7.77 15.51
N MET A 473 44.53 7.63 14.55
CA MET A 473 43.10 7.45 14.83
C MET A 473 42.82 6.06 15.39
N LEU A 474 43.51 5.02 14.87
CA LEU A 474 43.38 3.65 15.36
C LEU A 474 43.92 3.51 16.79
N GLU A 475 45.06 4.14 17.10
CA GLU A 475 45.60 4.15 18.48
C GLU A 475 44.68 4.89 19.45
N LYS A 476 44.01 5.97 19.01
CA LYS A 476 43.00 6.67 19.83
C LYS A 476 41.74 5.83 20.08
N ILE A 477 41.35 4.99 19.12
CA ILE A 477 40.23 4.04 19.26
C ILE A 477 40.60 2.90 20.22
N GLU A 478 41.81 2.37 20.12
CA GLU A 478 42.30 1.31 21.02
C GLU A 478 42.51 1.80 22.46
N SER A 479 43.01 3.02 22.63
CA SER A 479 43.14 3.68 23.94
C SER A 479 41.77 3.94 24.61
N LYS A 480 40.73 4.24 23.82
CA LYS A 480 39.35 4.36 24.34
C LYS A 480 38.71 3.01 24.65
N ARG A 481 38.99 1.96 23.87
CA ARG A 481 38.50 0.59 24.13
C ARG A 481 39.10 -0.04 25.39
N THR A 482 40.37 0.23 25.67
CA THR A 482 41.04 -0.27 26.89
C THR A 482 40.51 0.38 28.17
N LYS A 483 40.07 1.65 28.11
CA LYS A 483 39.43 2.34 29.23
C LYS A 483 38.02 1.86 29.59
N LEU A 484 37.40 1.02 28.76
CA LEU A 484 36.04 0.49 28.96
C LEU A 484 36.02 -0.97 29.47
N ARG A 485 37.17 -1.62 29.62
CA ARG A 485 37.29 -3.02 30.11
C ARG A 485 37.57 -3.07 31.61
N GLY A 486 36.64 -2.57 32.42
CA GLY A 486 36.79 -2.54 33.87
C GLY A 486 35.46 -2.52 34.62
N CYS A 487 34.50 -3.35 34.22
CA CYS A 487 33.33 -3.73 35.01
C CYS A 487 32.85 -5.10 34.52
N ASP A 488 33.10 -6.15 35.31
CA ASP A 488 32.44 -7.43 35.17
C ASP A 488 31.04 -7.34 35.79
N ILE A 489 29.99 -7.77 35.07
CA ILE A 489 28.80 -8.52 35.52
C ILE A 489 27.86 -8.76 34.31
N GLU A 490 27.61 -10.05 34.06
CA GLU A 490 26.52 -10.75 33.35
C GLU A 490 26.25 -10.57 31.84
N GLU A 491 26.21 -11.72 31.16
CA GLU A 491 26.05 -11.93 29.72
C GLU A 491 24.78 -11.27 29.16
N THR A 492 24.96 -10.15 28.47
CA THR A 492 23.95 -9.57 27.59
C THR A 492 24.51 -9.53 26.16
N THR A 493 23.91 -10.34 25.29
CA THR A 493 24.19 -10.36 23.86
C THR A 493 23.85 -9.00 23.26
N THR A 494 24.88 -8.25 22.89
CA THR A 494 24.78 -6.92 22.30
C THR A 494 24.38 -7.08 20.83
N TYR A 495 23.10 -6.91 20.51
CA TYR A 495 22.63 -6.79 19.13
C TYR A 495 22.81 -5.35 18.65
N PRO A 496 23.35 -5.10 17.44
CA PRO A 496 23.24 -3.79 16.81
C PRO A 496 21.75 -3.48 16.57
N PHE A 497 21.36 -2.26 16.95
CA PHE A 497 19.99 -1.77 16.92
C PHE A 497 19.52 -1.61 15.46
N THR A 498 18.53 -2.39 15.05
CA THR A 498 17.79 -2.20 13.79
C THR A 498 16.32 -2.47 14.09
N PRO A 499 15.42 -1.48 13.93
CA PRO A 499 13.98 -1.72 14.02
C PRO A 499 13.55 -2.71 12.92
N LYS A 500 12.89 -3.81 13.31
CA LYS A 500 12.58 -4.98 12.45
C LYS A 500 11.41 -4.78 11.46
N ASN A 501 11.16 -3.56 10.98
CA ASN A 501 9.98 -3.26 10.17
C ASN A 501 10.24 -2.78 8.73
N SER A 502 11.48 -2.75 8.27
CA SER A 502 11.77 -2.44 6.87
C SER A 502 11.92 -3.70 6.02
N PHE A 503 10.92 -4.02 5.20
CA PHE A 503 11.18 -4.89 4.05
C PHE A 503 10.39 -4.45 2.82
N VAL A 504 11.16 -4.15 1.79
CA VAL A 504 10.85 -3.60 0.47
C VAL A 504 10.25 -4.65 -0.46
N ASP A 505 9.34 -4.22 -1.34
CA ASP A 505 8.92 -4.99 -2.51
C ASP A 505 9.35 -4.30 -3.80
N SER A 506 9.93 -5.08 -4.72
CA SER A 506 10.38 -4.65 -6.04
C SER A 506 10.07 -5.78 -7.02
N SER A 507 8.79 -6.08 -7.22
CA SER A 507 8.32 -7.07 -8.20
C SER A 507 6.80 -7.05 -8.30
N PHE A 508 6.21 -6.10 -9.03
CA PHE A 508 4.80 -6.22 -9.45
C PHE A 508 4.46 -5.28 -10.61
N ASP A 509 4.59 -5.74 -11.86
CA ASP A 509 4.29 -4.88 -13.02
C ASP A 509 3.41 -5.47 -14.13
N ASP A 510 2.98 -6.74 -14.07
CA ASP A 510 2.49 -7.36 -15.32
C ASP A 510 1.09 -7.99 -15.30
N VAL A 511 0.23 -7.69 -14.32
CA VAL A 511 -1.08 -8.39 -14.24
C VAL A 511 -2.32 -7.48 -14.18
N TYR A 512 -2.18 -6.15 -13.99
CA TYR A 512 -3.33 -5.24 -14.14
C TYR A 512 -3.60 -4.80 -15.59
N SER A 513 -2.67 -5.09 -16.52
CA SER A 513 -2.71 -4.59 -17.90
C SER A 513 -3.64 -5.35 -18.86
N ARG A 514 -4.36 -6.39 -18.41
CA ARG A 514 -5.22 -7.21 -19.30
C ARG A 514 -6.72 -7.12 -19.05
N LEU A 515 -7.18 -6.33 -18.08
CA LEU A 515 -8.62 -6.06 -17.86
C LEU A 515 -9.06 -4.65 -18.23
N SER A 516 -8.16 -3.80 -18.74
CA SER A 516 -8.48 -2.48 -19.30
C SER A 516 -8.46 -2.48 -20.84
N GLN A 517 -9.11 -3.46 -21.47
CA GLN A 517 -9.59 -3.29 -22.85
C GLN A 517 -11.00 -2.67 -22.82
N VAL A 518 -11.06 -1.40 -22.45
CA VAL A 518 -12.18 -0.54 -22.82
C VAL A 518 -11.64 0.39 -23.91
N SER A 519 -12.27 0.30 -25.07
CA SER A 519 -12.02 1.09 -26.28
C SER A 519 -11.57 2.51 -25.98
N THR A 520 -10.49 2.96 -26.62
CA THR A 520 -10.05 4.36 -26.66
C THR A 520 -11.20 5.24 -27.12
N ILE A 521 -11.85 5.90 -26.17
CA ILE A 521 -12.84 6.94 -26.43
C ILE A 521 -12.07 8.25 -26.52
N ASP A 522 -12.12 8.83 -27.71
CA ASP A 522 -11.52 10.09 -28.08
C ASP A 522 -11.91 11.21 -27.10
N SER A 523 -10.90 11.86 -26.52
CA SER A 523 -11.01 12.90 -25.49
C SER A 523 -11.93 14.05 -25.93
N ASP A 524 -12.02 14.30 -27.24
CA ASP A 524 -12.87 15.33 -27.83
C ASP A 524 -14.38 15.02 -27.71
N VAL A 525 -14.76 13.73 -27.59
CA VAL A 525 -16.16 13.30 -27.44
C VAL A 525 -16.68 13.55 -26.02
N ILE A 526 -15.81 13.46 -25.02
CA ILE A 526 -16.16 13.73 -23.61
C ILE A 526 -16.35 15.23 -23.39
N VAL A 527 -15.47 16.06 -23.97
CA VAL A 527 -15.58 17.53 -23.92
C VAL A 527 -16.85 18.01 -24.63
N ARG A 528 -17.21 17.42 -25.79
CA ARG A 528 -18.48 17.74 -26.46
C ARG A 528 -19.71 17.39 -25.62
N LYS A 529 -19.78 16.19 -25.04
CA LYS A 529 -20.94 15.76 -24.24
C LYS A 529 -21.12 16.56 -22.93
N LEU A 530 -20.05 17.12 -22.38
CA LEU A 530 -20.12 18.02 -21.23
C LEU A 530 -20.52 19.46 -21.62
N SER A 531 -20.13 19.92 -22.82
CA SER A 531 -20.53 21.23 -23.35
C SER A 531 -22.01 21.29 -23.79
N GLU A 532 -22.58 20.16 -24.24
CA GLU A 532 -23.98 20.06 -24.68
C GLU A 532 -24.98 20.01 -23.50
N LYS A 533 -24.52 19.67 -22.29
CA LYS A 533 -25.34 19.75 -21.06
C LYS A 533 -25.39 21.15 -20.44
N GLY A 534 -24.54 22.07 -20.90
CA GLY A 534 -24.41 23.44 -20.35
C GLY A 534 -25.09 24.54 -21.16
N LYS A 535 -25.75 24.24 -22.29
CA LYS A 535 -26.38 25.27 -23.15
C LYS A 535 -27.72 24.82 -23.72
N ARG A 536 -28.82 25.20 -23.07
CA ARG A 536 -30.12 25.57 -23.68
C ARG A 536 -30.90 26.52 -22.76
N ASN A 537 -30.88 27.81 -23.13
CA ASN A 537 -31.84 28.88 -22.77
C ASN A 537 -33.18 28.67 -23.55
N PRO A 538 -34.12 29.63 -23.58
CA PRO A 538 -34.94 30.29 -22.55
C PRO A 538 -36.45 29.96 -22.74
N MET A 539 -37.34 30.26 -21.77
CA MET A 539 -38.79 30.31 -22.06
C MET A 539 -39.17 31.67 -22.68
N PRO A 540 -40.01 31.70 -23.72
CA PRO A 540 -40.69 32.91 -24.17
C PRO A 540 -42.08 33.09 -23.53
N ASP A 541 -42.49 34.35 -23.50
CA ASP A 541 -43.72 34.95 -22.98
C ASP A 541 -45.04 34.47 -23.61
N VAL A 542 -46.07 34.45 -22.75
CA VAL A 542 -47.46 34.96 -22.83
C VAL A 542 -48.21 35.00 -24.20
N ILE A 543 -49.47 34.52 -24.22
CA ILE A 543 -50.75 35.23 -24.56
C ILE A 543 -51.86 34.27 -25.10
N GLU A 544 -53.06 34.38 -24.49
CA GLU A 544 -54.47 34.09 -24.95
C GLU A 544 -54.85 32.64 -25.39
N ASP A 545 -56.05 32.09 -25.16
CA ASP A 545 -57.42 32.64 -25.10
C ASP A 545 -58.41 31.60 -24.50
N GLU A 546 -59.59 32.11 -24.11
CA GLU A 546 -60.89 31.47 -23.73
C GLU A 546 -61.15 30.96 -22.30
#